data_AF-A0A0V8SKJ9-F1
#
_entry.id   AF-A0A0V8SKJ9-F1
#
_cell.length_a   1.000
_cell.length_b   1.000
_cell.length_c   1.000
_cell.angle_alpha   90.00
_cell.angle_beta   90.00
_cell.angle_gamma   90.00
#
_symmetry.space_group_name_H-M   'P 1'
#
loop_
_entity.id
_entity.type
_entity.pdbx_description
1 polymer ?
#
loop_
_entity_poly.entity_id
_entity_poly.type
_entity_poly.pdbx_seq_one_letter_code
_entity_poly.pdbx_strand_id
1 'polypeptide(L)' 'MARVRSFSPSTQDIRPHPTEVDCEYRVVVDADRRLLHLTTFGSDDRASRAKSSQSLQVDVDAARELIVIIETAFPELRRS' A
#
# COMPACT_ATOMS: atom_id res chain seq x y z
N MET A 1 0.39 10.22 -6.88
CA MET A 1 -0.86 9.55 -6.47
C MET A 1 -1.34 8.68 -7.61
N ALA A 2 -1.58 7.40 -7.36
CA ALA A 2 -2.09 6.46 -8.36
C ALA A 2 -3.25 5.62 -7.78
N ARG A 3 -4.19 5.21 -8.63
CA ARG A 3 -5.21 4.21 -8.30
C ARG A 3 -4.78 2.88 -8.91
N VAL A 4 -4.73 1.82 -8.12
CA VAL A 4 -4.38 0.49 -8.62
C VAL A 4 -5.54 -0.04 -9.46
N ARG A 5 -5.22 -0.55 -10.66
CA ARG A 5 -6.18 -1.14 -11.58
C ARG A 5 -6.22 -2.67 -11.47
N SER A 6 -5.07 -3.29 -11.25
CA SER A 6 -4.89 -4.75 -11.20
C SER A 6 -3.53 -5.07 -10.59
N PHE A 7 -3.39 -6.26 -10.02
CA PHE A 7 -2.10 -6.79 -9.58
C PHE A 7 -1.61 -7.91 -10.50
N SER A 8 -0.30 -7.99 -10.69
CA SER A 8 0.35 -9.08 -11.44
C SER A 8 1.72 -9.39 -10.82
N PRO A 9 2.18 -10.65 -10.86
CA PRO A 9 3.55 -10.99 -10.46
C PRO A 9 4.56 -10.14 -11.24
N SER A 10 5.55 -9.58 -10.55
CA SER A 10 6.66 -8.86 -11.18
C SER A 10 7.81 -9.83 -11.44
N THR A 11 8.51 -9.63 -12.56
CA THR A 11 9.76 -10.34 -12.91
C THR A 11 11.01 -9.53 -12.57
N GLN A 12 10.83 -8.36 -11.94
CA GLN A 12 11.94 -7.50 -11.53
C GLN A 12 12.74 -8.13 -10.39
N ASP A 13 14.06 -7.98 -10.45
CA ASP A 13 14.96 -8.28 -9.32
C ASP A 13 14.87 -7.15 -8.30
N ILE A 14 14.07 -7.36 -7.25
CA ILE A 14 13.83 -6.40 -6.17
C ILE A 14 14.60 -6.81 -4.92
N ARG A 15 15.28 -5.84 -4.30
CA ARG A 15 16.01 -6.01 -3.04
C ARG A 15 15.27 -5.32 -1.89
N PRO A 16 15.42 -5.80 -0.64
CA PRO A 16 14.89 -5.09 0.52
C PRO A 16 15.38 -3.63 0.55
N HIS A 17 14.47 -2.70 0.85
CA HIS A 17 14.84 -1.31 1.05
C HIS A 17 15.66 -1.16 2.34
N PRO A 18 16.69 -0.29 2.37
CA PRO A 18 17.55 -0.12 3.55
C PRO A 18 16.93 0.73 4.66
N THR A 19 15.75 1.32 4.43
CA THR A 19 15.08 2.26 5.35
C THR A 19 13.60 1.91 5.46
N GLU A 20 13.02 2.24 6.59
CA GLU A 20 11.57 2.15 6.85
C GLU A 20 10.90 3.51 6.68
N VAL A 21 9.59 3.50 6.45
CA VAL A 21 8.77 4.71 6.26
C VAL A 21 7.48 4.58 7.04
N ASP A 22 6.98 5.70 7.55
CA ASP A 22 5.62 5.76 8.07
C ASP A 22 4.63 5.69 6.92
N CYS A 23 3.54 4.93 7.12
CA CYS A 23 2.44 4.82 6.18
C CYS A 23 1.13 5.16 6.88
N GLU A 24 0.53 6.29 6.52
CA GLU A 24 -0.81 6.63 6.97
C GLU A 24 -1.85 6.07 6.00
N TYR A 25 -3.01 5.68 6.54
CA TYR A 25 -4.14 5.23 5.75
C TYR A 25 -5.39 6.06 6.02
N ARG A 26 -6.23 6.18 5.00
CA ARG A 26 -7.55 6.81 5.12
C ARG A 26 -8.54 6.18 4.15
N VAL A 27 -9.78 6.05 4.58
CA VAL A 27 -10.88 5.71 3.68
C VAL A 27 -11.42 7.00 3.04
N VAL A 28 -11.49 7.01 1.71
CA VAL A 28 -12.08 8.09 0.93
C VAL A 28 -13.35 7.56 0.26
N VAL A 29 -14.41 8.37 0.27
CA VAL A 29 -15.65 8.09 -0.46
C VAL A 29 -15.66 9.00 -1.68
N ASP A 30 -15.70 8.41 -2.87
CA ASP A 30 -15.71 9.09 -4.17
C ASP A 30 -17.00 8.68 -4.89
N ALA A 31 -17.99 9.58 -4.91
CA ALA A 31 -19.39 9.27 -5.25
C ALA A 31 -19.90 8.04 -4.47
N ASP A 32 -20.08 6.91 -5.14
CA ASP A 32 -20.57 5.65 -4.54
C ASP A 32 -19.45 4.61 -4.32
N ARG A 33 -18.18 5.00 -4.49
CA ARG A 33 -17.04 4.08 -4.37
C ARG A 33 -16.21 4.39 -3.13
N ARG A 34 -15.86 3.33 -2.40
CA ARG A 34 -14.92 3.39 -1.29
C ARG A 34 -13.52 3.10 -1.79
N LEU A 35 -12.59 3.99 -1.45
CA LEU A 35 -11.17 3.84 -1.74
C LEU A 35 -10.38 3.80 -0.43
N LEU A 36 -9.53 2.80 -0.26
CA LEU A 36 -8.49 2.82 0.75
C LEU A 36 -7.30 3.57 0.17
N HIS A 37 -6.95 4.69 0.79
CA HIS A 37 -5.80 5.51 0.46
C HIS A 37 -4.67 5.22 1.43
N LEU A 38 -3.47 4.94 0.91
CA LEU A 38 -2.24 4.81 1.68
C LEU A 38 -1.25 5.88 1.22
N THR A 39 -0.59 6.55 2.16
CA THR A 39 0.46 7.53 1.88
C THR A 39 1.67 7.23 2.74
N THR A 40 2.82 7.10 2.10
CA THR A 40 4.09 6.96 2.78
C THR A 40 4.78 8.30 2.92
N PHE A 41 5.48 8.45 4.04
CA PHE A 41 6.25 9.63 4.40
C PHE A 41 7.72 9.24 4.49
N GLY A 42 8.62 10.07 3.97
CA GLY A 42 10.06 9.76 3.98
C GLY A 42 10.59 9.47 5.38
N SER A 43 11.65 8.66 5.46
CA SER A 43 12.26 8.20 6.71
C SER A 43 12.79 9.34 7.60
N ASP A 44 12.94 9.04 8.90
CA ASP A 44 13.21 9.91 10.06
C ASP A 44 14.35 10.95 9.92
N ASP A 45 15.17 10.88 8.88
CA ASP A 45 16.39 11.68 8.73
C ASP A 45 16.15 13.12 8.21
N ARG A 46 14.97 13.72 8.46
CA ARG A 46 14.66 15.09 8.04
C ARG A 46 14.00 15.92 9.14
N ALA A 47 14.61 17.07 9.44
CA ALA A 47 14.16 18.07 10.41
C ALA A 47 12.83 18.79 10.09
N SER A 48 12.03 18.33 9.13
CA SER A 48 10.79 18.98 8.68
C SER A 48 9.66 17.98 8.52
N ARG A 49 8.43 18.39 8.85
CA ARG A 49 7.16 17.63 8.69
C ARG A 49 7.21 16.80 7.41
N ALA A 50 7.17 15.47 7.56
CA ALA A 50 7.56 14.55 6.50
C ALA A 50 6.76 14.81 5.21
N LYS A 51 7.48 14.99 4.09
CA LYS A 51 6.87 15.18 2.78
C LYS A 51 6.39 13.83 2.29
N SER A 52 5.11 13.74 1.86
CA SER A 52 4.60 12.54 1.18
C SER A 52 5.52 12.18 0.02
N SER A 53 6.04 10.95 0.04
CA SER A 53 6.94 10.44 -1.00
C SER A 53 6.13 9.70 -2.07
N GLN A 54 5.14 8.90 -1.65
CA GLN A 54 4.30 8.10 -2.53
C GLN A 54 2.89 7.96 -1.96
N SER A 55 1.90 7.77 -2.84
CA SER A 55 0.54 7.44 -2.42
C SER A 55 -0.19 6.56 -3.43
N LEU A 56 -0.94 5.60 -2.90
CA LEU A 56 -1.72 4.62 -3.65
C LEU A 56 -3.16 4.57 -3.16
N GLN A 57 -4.07 4.20 -4.04
CA GLN A 57 -5.47 3.95 -3.72
C GLN A 57 -5.91 2.61 -4.30
N VAL A 58 -6.65 1.83 -3.51
CA VAL A 58 -7.30 0.60 -3.95
C VAL A 58 -8.80 0.71 -3.70
N ASP A 59 -9.61 0.20 -4.62
CA ASP A 59 -11.04 0.00 -4.38
C ASP A 59 -11.29 -1.40 -3.79
N VAL A 60 -12.56 -1.77 -3.65
CA VAL A 60 -12.94 -3.05 -3.03
C VAL A 60 -12.47 -4.27 -3.83
N ASP A 61 -12.43 -4.19 -5.16
CA ASP A 61 -12.06 -5.32 -6.00
C ASP A 61 -10.53 -5.51 -5.97
N ALA A 62 -9.78 -4.42 -6.13
CA ALA A 62 -8.33 -4.43 -5.94
C ALA A 62 -7.95 -4.84 -4.50
N ALA A 63 -8.71 -4.41 -3.48
CA ALA A 63 -8.44 -4.81 -2.10
C ALA A 63 -8.62 -6.33 -1.89
N ARG A 64 -9.59 -6.97 -2.54
CA ARG A 64 -9.74 -8.43 -2.49
C ARG A 64 -8.54 -9.15 -3.11
N GLU A 65 -8.08 -8.70 -4.27
CA GLU A 65 -6.86 -9.23 -4.89
C GLU A 65 -5.65 -9.07 -3.96
N LEU A 66 -5.49 -7.88 -3.37
CA LEU A 66 -4.39 -7.59 -2.45
C LEU A 66 -4.42 -8.48 -1.20
N ILE A 67 -5.60 -8.76 -0.62
CA ILE A 67 -5.74 -9.70 0.51
C ILE A 67 -5.22 -11.09 0.12
N VAL A 68 -5.62 -11.60 -1.04
CA VAL A 68 -5.15 -12.92 -1.53
C VAL A 68 -3.62 -12.93 -1.69
N ILE A 69 -3.05 -11.84 -2.21
CA ILE A 69 -1.59 -11.69 -2.34
C ILE A 69 -0.92 -11.69 -0.96
N ILE A 70 -1.43 -10.91 -0.01
CA ILE A 70 -0.91 -10.82 1.36
C ILE A 70 -0.95 -12.18 2.06
N GLU A 71 -2.08 -12.88 2.03
CA GLU A 71 -2.20 -14.20 2.66
C GLU A 71 -1.33 -15.27 1.98
N THR A 72 -1.09 -15.14 0.68
CA THR A 72 -0.19 -16.05 -0.04
C THR A 72 1.26 -15.79 0.34
N ALA A 73 1.64 -14.52 0.55
CA ALA A 73 2.96 -14.12 1.02
C ALA A 73 3.20 -14.48 2.51
N PHE A 74 2.16 -14.45 3.33
CA PHE A 74 2.21 -14.72 4.78
C PHE A 74 1.17 -15.78 5.19
N PRO A 75 1.41 -17.08 4.91
CA PRO A 75 0.45 -18.15 5.22
C PRO A 75 0.05 -18.26 6.70
N GLU A 76 0.89 -17.75 7.61
CA GLU A 76 0.63 -17.67 9.05
C GLU A 76 -0.60 -16.83 9.41
N LEU A 77 -1.02 -15.89 8.56
CA LEU A 77 -2.23 -15.08 8.77
C LEU A 77 -3.53 -15.90 8.69
N ARG A 78 -3.50 -17.09 8.08
CA ARG A 78 -4.69 -17.95 7.89
C ARG A 78 -5.03 -18.81 9.11
N ARG A 79 -4.17 -18.87 10.13
CA ARG A 79 -4.41 -19.64 11.35
C ARG A 79 -4.87 -18.71 12.46
N SER A 80 -6.19 -18.62 12.64
CA SER A 80 -6.85 -18.05 13.82
C SER A 80 -7.38 -19.16 14.72
#